data_AF-Q6QIF9-F1
#
_entry.id   AF-Q6QIF9-F1
#
_cell.length_a   1.000
_cell.length_b   1.000
_cell.length_c   1.000
_cell.angle_alpha   90.00
_cell.angle_beta   90.00
_cell.angle_gamma   90.00
#
_symmetry.space_group_name_H-M   'P 1'
#
loop_
_entity.id
_entity.type
_entity.pdbx_description
1 polymer ?
#
loop_
_entity_poly.entity_id
_entity_poly.type
_entity_poly.pdbx_seq_one_letter_code
_entity_poly.pdbx_strand_id
1 'polypeptide(L)'
;LQANETDTLQFRRFTFSDREIQFVLDPVSLITAQNVTFSNINSWGRGVCTIADNTQTQIFSNSINTTSAAGGVFDMVTISFTASNNANLLFCNNYCTHNKGGGAIRSKGPIRFSNNQDVLFYNNTTAGAQYTGTGNKSEKNRGGALYAKNITLTGNRTLAFINNMSGDCGGAIAANTQISITDTAKGVLFENNHTLNHIPDTRAENMARGGAICSRKSSCSISNNLGPIIFNY
;
A
#
# COMPACT_ATOMS: atom_id res chain seq x y z
N LEU A 1 15.82 16.70 18.76
CA LEU A 1 16.27 15.82 17.67
C LEU A 1 16.20 16.63 16.38
N GLN A 2 17.31 17.25 15.99
CA GLN A 2 17.47 17.89 14.68
C GLN A 2 18.00 16.81 13.74
N ALA A 3 17.25 16.46 12.71
CA ALA A 3 17.73 15.63 11.61
C ALA A 3 18.32 16.57 10.55
N ASN A 4 19.61 16.42 10.28
CA ASN A 4 20.31 17.14 9.21
C ASN A 4 20.00 16.46 7.87
N GLU A 5 19.71 17.24 6.83
CA GLU A 5 19.32 16.79 5.48
C GLU A 5 20.45 16.07 4.68
N THR A 6 21.62 15.83 5.28
CA THR A 6 22.78 15.22 4.60
C THR A 6 23.18 13.85 5.14
N ASP A 7 22.53 13.33 6.17
CA ASP A 7 22.72 11.93 6.55
C ASP A 7 21.94 11.06 5.57
N THR A 8 22.66 10.40 4.65
CA THR A 8 22.11 9.28 3.89
C THR A 8 21.51 8.29 4.88
N LEU A 9 20.18 8.29 5.00
CA LEU A 9 19.39 7.44 5.89
C LEU A 9 19.64 5.98 5.51
N GLN A 10 20.71 5.40 6.04
CA GLN A 10 20.93 3.96 6.05
C GLN A 10 19.87 3.37 6.98
N PHE A 11 18.78 2.85 6.41
CA PHE A 11 17.82 2.11 7.19
C PHE A 11 18.45 0.82 7.73
N ARG A 12 17.91 0.35 8.87
CA ARG A 12 18.19 -0.97 9.44
C ARG A 12 18.16 -2.02 8.32
N ARG A 13 19.23 -2.82 8.20
CA ARG A 13 19.27 -4.02 7.36
C ARG A 13 18.01 -4.84 7.67
N PHE A 14 17.20 -5.10 6.64
CA PHE A 14 16.05 -5.97 6.76
C PHE A 14 16.27 -7.20 5.89
N THR A 15 16.16 -8.38 6.50
CA THR A 15 16.19 -9.65 5.77
C THR A 15 14.77 -9.97 5.34
N PHE A 16 14.53 -9.98 4.03
CA PHE A 16 13.27 -10.39 3.45
C PHE A 16 13.48 -11.63 2.58
N SER A 17 12.84 -12.75 2.95
CA SER A 17 12.95 -14.03 2.21
C SER A 17 14.42 -14.47 2.01
N ASP A 18 15.21 -14.45 3.09
CA ASP A 18 16.64 -14.81 3.12
C ASP A 18 17.57 -13.91 2.30
N ARG A 19 17.08 -12.73 1.87
CA ARG A 19 17.87 -11.72 1.15
C ARG A 19 17.96 -10.44 1.97
N GLU A 20 19.17 -9.91 2.12
CA GLU A 20 19.34 -8.52 2.57
C GLU A 20 18.85 -7.59 1.45
N ILE A 21 17.84 -6.78 1.76
CA ILE A 21 17.39 -5.72 0.85
C ILE A 21 17.99 -4.40 1.35
N GLN A 22 18.95 -3.86 0.61
CA GLN A 22 19.47 -2.51 0.83
C GLN A 22 18.69 -1.54 -0.04
N PHE A 23 17.91 -0.65 0.59
CA PHE A 23 17.31 0.48 -0.10
C PHE A 23 18.35 1.59 -0.23
N VAL A 24 18.82 1.85 -1.46
CA VAL A 24 19.54 3.07 -1.78
C VAL A 24 18.48 4.13 -2.08
N LEU A 25 18.36 5.14 -1.22
CA LEU A 25 17.56 6.33 -1.50
C LEU A 25 18.28 7.13 -2.59
N ASP A 26 17.90 6.93 -3.84
CA ASP A 26 18.16 7.92 -4.89
C ASP A 26 17.01 8.95 -4.82
N PRO A 27 17.27 10.27 -4.77
CA PRO A 27 16.24 11.28 -4.49
C PRO A 27 15.23 11.49 -5.63
N VAL A 28 15.31 10.73 -6.71
CA VAL A 28 14.38 10.84 -7.85
C VAL A 28 13.29 9.77 -7.72
N SER A 29 12.05 10.12 -8.06
CA SER A 29 10.97 9.15 -8.25
C SER A 29 11.41 8.08 -9.24
N LEU A 30 11.72 6.88 -8.76
CA LEU A 30 12.18 5.77 -9.57
C LEU A 30 11.00 4.81 -9.80
N ILE A 31 10.54 4.78 -11.05
CA ILE A 31 9.63 3.76 -11.57
C ILE A 31 10.39 2.99 -12.65
N THR A 32 10.90 1.80 -12.33
CA THR A 32 11.56 0.91 -13.31
C THR A 32 10.59 -0.11 -13.91
N ALA A 33 9.31 0.25 -13.94
CA ALA A 33 8.23 -0.68 -14.26
C ALA A 33 8.13 -0.98 -15.75
N GLN A 34 8.22 -2.26 -16.11
CA GLN A 34 7.91 -2.83 -17.41
C GLN A 34 6.54 -3.49 -17.38
N ASN A 35 5.96 -3.70 -18.56
CA ASN A 35 4.67 -4.37 -18.76
C ASN A 35 3.52 -3.80 -17.91
N VAL A 36 3.49 -2.47 -17.77
CA VAL A 36 2.36 -1.75 -17.17
C VAL A 36 1.40 -1.33 -18.28
N THR A 37 0.18 -1.84 -18.25
CA THR A 37 -0.86 -1.54 -19.24
C THR A 37 -2.00 -0.76 -18.59
N PHE A 38 -2.36 0.36 -19.20
CA PHE A 38 -3.57 1.11 -18.90
C PHE A 38 -4.60 0.87 -20.00
N SER A 39 -5.80 0.43 -19.65
CA SER A 39 -6.86 0.12 -20.61
C SER A 39 -8.23 0.56 -20.12
N ASN A 40 -9.21 0.63 -21.02
CA ASN A 40 -10.59 1.04 -20.71
C ASN A 40 -10.65 2.39 -19.95
N ILE A 41 -9.82 3.35 -20.37
CA ILE A 41 -9.78 4.69 -19.80
C ILE A 41 -11.03 5.45 -20.22
N ASN A 42 -11.84 5.88 -19.27
CA ASN A 42 -13.04 6.70 -19.52
C ASN A 42 -12.72 8.20 -19.56
N SER A 43 -13.74 9.01 -19.84
CA SER A 43 -13.65 10.48 -19.94
C SER A 43 -13.19 11.20 -18.66
N TRP A 44 -13.14 10.52 -17.51
CA TRP A 44 -12.62 11.05 -16.25
C TRP A 44 -11.15 10.66 -16.01
N GLY A 45 -10.48 10.11 -17.02
CA GLY A 45 -9.12 9.61 -16.91
C GLY A 45 -8.99 8.43 -15.96
N ARG A 46 -10.03 7.57 -15.85
CA ARG A 46 -10.03 6.38 -14.99
C ARG A 46 -10.14 5.12 -15.83
N GLY A 47 -9.33 4.12 -15.53
CA GLY A 47 -9.40 2.83 -16.22
C GLY A 47 -8.79 1.69 -15.45
N VAL A 48 -8.51 0.60 -16.15
CA VAL A 48 -7.87 -0.60 -15.62
C VAL A 48 -6.36 -0.42 -15.68
N CYS A 49 -5.67 -0.79 -14.60
CA CYS A 49 -4.21 -0.86 -14.55
C CYS A 49 -3.80 -2.32 -14.35
N THR A 50 -2.92 -2.82 -15.20
CA THR A 50 -2.38 -4.17 -15.12
C THR A 50 -0.86 -4.13 -15.12
N ILE A 51 -0.22 -4.88 -14.24
CA ILE A 51 1.23 -5.16 -14.24
C ILE A 51 1.38 -6.66 -14.37
N ALA A 52 1.92 -7.16 -15.48
CA ALA A 52 1.93 -8.61 -15.71
C ALA A 52 3.22 -9.13 -16.33
N ASP A 53 3.53 -10.38 -16.01
CA ASP A 53 4.53 -11.21 -16.68
C ASP A 53 5.94 -10.58 -16.69
N ASN A 54 6.24 -9.76 -15.68
CA ASN A 54 7.57 -9.19 -15.50
C ASN A 54 8.51 -10.24 -14.92
N THR A 55 9.60 -10.54 -15.63
CA THR A 55 10.65 -11.46 -15.15
C THR A 55 11.70 -10.77 -14.27
N GLN A 56 11.76 -9.44 -14.32
CA GLN A 56 12.67 -8.61 -13.52
C GLN A 56 11.95 -7.97 -12.34
N THR A 57 12.71 -7.48 -11.35
CA THR A 57 12.17 -6.71 -10.23
C THR A 57 11.63 -5.37 -10.72
N GLN A 58 10.40 -5.06 -10.33
CA GLN A 58 9.75 -3.79 -10.63
C GLN A 58 9.71 -2.94 -9.36
N ILE A 59 10.16 -1.69 -9.47
CA ILE A 59 10.23 -0.76 -8.34
C ILE A 59 9.33 0.44 -8.65
N PHE A 60 8.49 0.80 -7.69
CA PHE A 60 7.61 1.96 -7.68
C PHE A 60 7.88 2.74 -6.41
N SER A 61 8.64 3.84 -6.51
CA SER A 61 9.12 4.51 -5.31
C SER A 61 9.17 6.02 -5.37
N ASN A 62 9.13 6.61 -4.18
CA ASN A 62 9.25 8.06 -3.94
C ASN A 62 8.21 8.88 -4.73
N SER A 63 7.03 8.30 -5.00
CA SER A 63 5.96 8.99 -5.72
C SER A 63 5.03 9.71 -4.72
N ILE A 64 4.67 10.96 -5.03
CA ILE A 64 3.79 11.78 -4.20
C ILE A 64 2.57 12.22 -5.02
N ASN A 65 1.38 11.92 -4.52
CA ASN A 65 0.12 12.37 -5.11
C ASN A 65 -0.63 13.31 -4.17
N THR A 66 -0.82 14.56 -4.61
CA THR A 66 -1.53 15.60 -3.84
C THR A 66 -2.82 16.08 -4.52
N THR A 67 -3.06 15.67 -5.77
CA THR A 67 -4.03 16.28 -6.68
C THR A 67 -5.31 15.47 -6.82
N SER A 68 -5.26 14.16 -6.54
CA SER A 68 -6.40 13.29 -6.74
C SER A 68 -6.53 12.24 -5.63
N ALA A 69 -7.77 11.81 -5.38
CA ALA A 69 -8.05 10.71 -4.47
C ALA A 69 -7.61 9.37 -5.08
N ALA A 70 -6.34 9.20 -5.44
CA ALA A 70 -5.75 8.02 -6.09
C ALA A 70 -4.73 7.33 -5.17
N GLY A 71 -3.72 6.66 -5.75
CA GLY A 71 -2.56 6.14 -5.05
C GLY A 71 -1.39 7.12 -5.15
N GLY A 72 -0.36 6.98 -4.30
CA GLY A 72 0.88 7.73 -4.45
C GLY A 72 1.64 7.36 -5.72
N VAL A 73 1.62 6.09 -6.12
CA VAL A 73 2.33 5.58 -7.32
C VAL A 73 1.62 5.94 -8.61
N PHE A 74 0.30 5.80 -8.62
CA PHE A 74 -0.52 6.03 -9.81
C PHE A 74 -1.43 7.21 -9.56
N ASP A 75 -1.21 8.32 -10.29
CA ASP A 75 -2.10 9.47 -10.31
C ASP A 75 -3.36 9.24 -11.15
N MET A 76 -3.94 8.05 -10.98
CA MET A 76 -5.22 7.67 -11.56
C MET A 76 -6.00 6.85 -10.55
N VAL A 77 -7.25 7.25 -10.35
CA VAL A 77 -8.22 6.39 -9.69
C VAL A 77 -8.56 5.22 -10.61
N THR A 78 -7.93 4.08 -10.37
CA THR A 78 -8.19 2.88 -11.17
C THR A 78 -9.61 2.35 -10.93
N ILE A 79 -10.24 1.83 -11.98
CA ILE A 79 -11.49 1.06 -11.90
C ILE A 79 -11.18 -0.33 -11.33
N SER A 80 -10.03 -0.89 -11.72
CA SER A 80 -9.43 -2.06 -11.10
C SER A 80 -7.92 -2.02 -11.26
N PHE A 81 -7.21 -2.64 -10.33
CA PHE A 81 -5.77 -2.86 -10.41
C PHE A 81 -5.49 -4.35 -10.32
N THR A 82 -4.66 -4.87 -11.21
CA THR A 82 -4.21 -6.27 -11.19
C THR A 82 -2.70 -6.32 -11.36
N ALA A 83 -2.03 -7.09 -10.51
CA ALA A 83 -0.63 -7.46 -10.68
C ALA A 83 -0.51 -8.98 -10.68
N SER A 84 -0.08 -9.58 -11.79
CA SER A 84 -0.06 -11.03 -11.95
C SER A 84 1.23 -11.57 -12.57
N ASN A 85 1.69 -12.74 -12.08
CA ASN A 85 2.82 -13.48 -12.64
C ASN A 85 4.12 -12.67 -12.73
N ASN A 86 4.31 -11.70 -11.84
CA ASN A 86 5.54 -10.91 -11.81
C ASN A 86 6.59 -11.61 -10.94
N ALA A 87 7.86 -11.30 -11.16
CA ALA A 87 8.95 -11.58 -10.25
C ALA A 87 8.74 -10.78 -8.94
N ASN A 88 9.58 -9.78 -8.66
CA ASN A 88 9.43 -8.98 -7.45
C ASN A 88 8.75 -7.64 -7.76
N LEU A 89 7.83 -7.21 -6.91
CA LEU A 89 7.16 -5.92 -6.97
C LEU A 89 7.41 -5.15 -5.68
N LEU A 90 8.10 -4.01 -5.78
CA LEU A 90 8.48 -3.18 -4.65
C LEU A 90 7.75 -1.84 -4.74
N PHE A 91 6.91 -1.53 -3.76
CA PHE A 91 6.22 -0.26 -3.61
C PHE A 91 6.76 0.44 -2.37
N CYS A 92 7.62 1.43 -2.54
CA CYS A 92 8.42 1.99 -1.46
C CYS A 92 8.28 3.51 -1.35
N ASN A 93 8.06 4.04 -0.14
CA ASN A 93 8.04 5.48 0.10
C ASN A 93 7.04 6.24 -0.80
N ASN A 94 5.84 5.70 -1.01
CA ASN A 94 4.82 6.38 -1.80
C ASN A 94 3.82 7.09 -0.90
N TYR A 95 3.44 8.30 -1.28
CA TYR A 95 2.63 9.20 -0.45
C TYR A 95 1.40 9.67 -1.21
N CYS A 96 0.22 9.59 -0.59
CA CYS A 96 -0.97 10.28 -1.07
C CYS A 96 -1.53 11.21 0.01
N THR A 97 -1.63 12.50 -0.30
CA THR A 97 -2.12 13.51 0.65
C THR A 97 -3.56 13.95 0.40
N HIS A 98 -4.20 13.42 -0.64
CA HIS A 98 -5.56 13.76 -0.97
C HIS A 98 -6.57 12.93 -0.16
N ASN A 99 -7.68 13.54 0.26
CA ASN A 99 -8.76 12.83 0.97
C ASN A 99 -9.24 11.60 0.17
N LYS A 100 -9.46 10.48 0.85
CA LYS A 100 -9.83 9.17 0.29
C LYS A 100 -8.72 8.53 -0.55
N GLY A 101 -7.46 8.97 -0.46
CA GLY A 101 -6.31 8.33 -1.11
C GLY A 101 -5.88 7.01 -0.46
N GLY A 102 -5.15 6.18 -1.21
CA GLY A 102 -4.33 5.07 -0.70
C GLY A 102 -2.85 5.43 -0.86
N GLY A 103 -1.96 4.98 0.01
CA GLY A 103 -0.60 5.55 0.02
C GLY A 103 0.24 5.08 -1.17
N ALA A 104 0.28 3.78 -1.48
CA ALA A 104 0.85 3.31 -2.76
C ALA A 104 -0.19 3.25 -3.86
N ILE A 105 -1.24 2.43 -3.66
CA ILE A 105 -2.22 2.13 -4.70
C ILE A 105 -3.64 2.34 -4.17
N ARG A 106 -4.46 2.98 -4.99
CA ARG A 106 -5.88 3.04 -4.79
C ARG A 106 -6.67 2.62 -6.02
N SER A 107 -7.72 1.84 -5.78
CA SER A 107 -8.72 1.48 -6.79
C SER A 107 -10.13 1.77 -6.29
N LYS A 108 -11.02 2.22 -7.18
CA LYS A 108 -12.46 2.27 -6.90
C LYS A 108 -13.09 0.89 -6.87
N GLY A 109 -12.56 -0.03 -7.67
CA GLY A 109 -12.98 -1.42 -7.69
C GLY A 109 -11.97 -2.32 -7.00
N PRO A 110 -11.71 -3.52 -7.53
CA PRO A 110 -10.81 -4.48 -6.90
C PRO A 110 -9.33 -4.12 -7.11
N ILE A 111 -8.52 -4.50 -6.13
CA ILE A 111 -7.06 -4.67 -6.25
C ILE A 111 -6.77 -6.17 -6.17
N ARG A 112 -6.00 -6.70 -7.11
CA ARG A 112 -5.58 -8.10 -7.15
C ARG A 112 -4.08 -8.24 -7.29
N PHE A 113 -3.46 -9.03 -6.44
CA PHE A 113 -2.09 -9.52 -6.61
C PHE A 113 -2.14 -11.05 -6.67
N SER A 114 -1.82 -11.64 -7.82
CA SER A 114 -1.93 -13.08 -8.05
C SER A 114 -0.66 -13.69 -8.61
N ASN A 115 -0.16 -14.76 -8.00
CA ASN A 115 0.97 -15.54 -8.53
C ASN A 115 2.25 -14.72 -8.76
N ASN A 116 2.46 -13.66 -7.99
CA ASN A 116 3.74 -12.94 -8.03
C ASN A 116 4.76 -13.66 -7.15
N GLN A 117 6.06 -13.44 -7.37
CA GLN A 117 7.06 -13.90 -6.41
C GLN A 117 6.94 -13.06 -5.13
N ASP A 118 7.73 -12.01 -4.99
CA ASP A 118 7.75 -11.20 -3.79
C ASP A 118 7.03 -9.89 -4.00
N VAL A 119 6.12 -9.55 -3.09
CA VAL A 119 5.45 -8.24 -3.10
C VAL A 119 5.73 -7.54 -1.78
N LEU A 120 6.35 -6.36 -1.87
CA LEU A 120 6.69 -5.53 -0.72
C LEU A 120 6.02 -4.17 -0.83
N PHE A 121 5.36 -3.78 0.25
CA PHE A 121 4.93 -2.41 0.50
C PHE A 121 5.71 -1.87 1.71
N TYR A 122 6.63 -0.95 1.45
CA TYR A 122 7.48 -0.36 2.47
C TYR A 122 7.22 1.14 2.59
N ASN A 123 6.94 1.61 3.82
CA ASN A 123 6.88 3.04 4.15
C ASN A 123 5.92 3.84 3.24
N ASN A 124 4.81 3.22 2.81
CA ASN A 124 3.81 3.93 2.03
C ASN A 124 2.80 4.60 2.97
N THR A 125 2.44 5.84 2.66
CA THR A 125 1.66 6.69 3.56
C THR A 125 0.47 7.30 2.84
N THR A 126 -0.69 7.26 3.48
CA THR A 126 -1.84 8.08 3.09
C THR A 126 -2.32 8.90 4.28
N ALA A 127 -2.06 10.18 4.21
CA ALA A 127 -2.35 11.11 5.29
C ALA A 127 -2.67 12.44 4.64
N GLY A 128 -3.84 13.01 4.93
CA GLY A 128 -4.28 14.27 4.34
C GLY A 128 -3.24 15.37 4.41
N ALA A 129 -3.29 16.35 3.50
CA ALA A 129 -2.47 17.58 3.62
C ALA A 129 -2.64 18.28 5.00
N GLN A 130 -3.76 18.04 5.68
CA GLN A 130 -4.11 18.59 6.98
C GLN A 130 -3.40 17.96 8.20
N TYR A 131 -2.40 17.11 7.99
CA TYR A 131 -1.35 16.82 8.98
C TYR A 131 -0.38 18.02 9.21
N THR A 132 -0.63 19.18 8.57
CA THR A 132 -0.06 20.50 8.94
C THR A 132 -0.95 21.34 9.86
N GLY A 133 -2.06 20.81 10.41
CA GLY A 133 -2.77 21.44 11.54
C GLY A 133 -4.15 22.07 11.31
N THR A 134 -4.92 21.68 10.28
CA THR A 134 -6.27 22.26 10.01
C THR A 134 -7.35 21.22 9.65
N GLY A 135 -7.37 20.09 10.35
CA GLY A 135 -8.23 18.93 10.04
C GLY A 135 -9.75 19.19 10.04
N ASN A 136 -10.43 18.88 8.93
CA ASN A 136 -11.87 18.68 8.84
C ASN A 136 -12.23 17.22 9.23
N LYS A 137 -13.26 17.04 10.05
CA LYS A 137 -13.78 15.78 10.63
C LYS A 137 -14.22 14.69 9.62
N SER A 138 -13.94 14.86 8.32
CA SER A 138 -14.45 14.03 7.22
C SER A 138 -13.37 13.35 6.37
N GLU A 139 -12.10 13.45 6.76
CA GLU A 139 -11.00 12.75 6.11
C GLU A 139 -11.11 11.23 6.20
N LYS A 140 -10.78 10.56 5.10
CA LYS A 140 -10.95 9.10 4.92
C LYS A 140 -9.75 8.49 4.20
N ASN A 141 -8.54 8.95 4.53
CA ASN A 141 -7.27 8.41 4.04
C ASN A 141 -7.02 7.02 4.62
N ARG A 142 -6.95 6.00 3.77
CA ARG A 142 -7.04 4.60 4.19
C ARG A 142 -6.03 3.77 3.45
N GLY A 143 -5.47 2.75 4.09
CA GLY A 143 -4.53 1.84 3.45
C GLY A 143 -3.27 2.55 3.01
N GLY A 144 -2.28 2.68 3.89
CA GLY A 144 -0.98 3.27 3.57
C GLY A 144 -0.32 2.56 2.40
N ALA A 145 -0.50 1.25 2.27
CA ALA A 145 -0.16 0.53 1.05
C ALA A 145 -1.32 0.53 0.05
N LEU A 146 -2.44 -0.09 0.43
CA LEU A 146 -3.51 -0.48 -0.50
C LEU A 146 -4.89 -0.01 -0.04
N TYR A 147 -5.62 0.67 -0.91
CA TYR A 147 -7.03 1.00 -0.68
C TYR A 147 -7.94 0.66 -1.85
N ALA A 148 -8.96 -0.18 -1.60
CA ALA A 148 -9.89 -0.63 -2.63
C ALA A 148 -11.33 -0.87 -2.16
N LYS A 149 -12.21 -1.25 -3.10
CA LYS A 149 -13.49 -1.89 -2.75
C LYS A 149 -13.26 -3.28 -2.16
N ASN A 150 -12.52 -4.12 -2.90
CA ASN A 150 -12.12 -5.47 -2.54
C ASN A 150 -10.62 -5.63 -2.75
N ILE A 151 -9.95 -6.37 -1.88
CA ILE A 151 -8.53 -6.69 -2.02
C ILE A 151 -8.35 -8.20 -1.97
N THR A 152 -7.71 -8.75 -2.98
CA THR A 152 -7.39 -10.18 -3.08
C THR A 152 -5.90 -10.35 -3.36
N LEU A 153 -5.20 -10.97 -2.41
CA LEU A 153 -3.78 -11.32 -2.54
C LEU A 153 -3.71 -12.84 -2.50
N THR A 154 -3.45 -13.49 -3.63
CA THR A 154 -3.55 -14.96 -3.75
C THR A 154 -2.35 -15.56 -4.48
N GLY A 155 -1.86 -16.71 -4.05
CA GLY A 155 -0.82 -17.46 -4.78
C GLY A 155 0.54 -16.74 -4.85
N ASN A 156 0.74 -15.67 -4.08
CA ASN A 156 2.02 -14.95 -4.09
C ASN A 156 3.07 -15.76 -3.31
N ARG A 157 4.36 -15.66 -3.66
CA ARG A 157 5.40 -16.33 -2.88
C ARG A 157 5.53 -15.70 -1.50
N THR A 158 5.71 -14.38 -1.44
CA THR A 158 5.84 -13.64 -0.18
C THR A 158 5.09 -12.32 -0.24
N LEU A 159 4.42 -11.95 0.87
CA LEU A 159 3.76 -10.65 1.03
C LEU A 159 4.32 -9.94 2.26
N ALA A 160 4.81 -8.72 2.10
CA ALA A 160 5.22 -7.88 3.23
C ALA A 160 4.64 -6.47 3.15
N PHE A 161 4.16 -6.02 4.30
CA PHE A 161 3.70 -4.67 4.55
C PHE A 161 4.47 -4.17 5.76
N ILE A 162 5.39 -3.23 5.55
CA ILE A 162 6.32 -2.77 6.58
C ILE A 162 6.24 -1.24 6.66
N ASN A 163 6.10 -0.70 7.87
CA ASN A 163 6.07 0.74 8.15
C ASN A 163 5.02 1.53 7.34
N ASN A 164 3.92 0.90 6.90
CA ASN A 164 2.89 1.62 6.16
C ASN A 164 1.93 2.32 7.12
N MET A 165 1.52 3.53 6.72
CA MET A 165 0.75 4.42 7.58
C MET A 165 -0.49 4.97 6.88
N SER A 166 -1.60 5.04 7.61
CA SER A 166 -2.81 5.72 7.11
C SER A 166 -3.46 6.64 8.14
N GLY A 167 -4.26 7.60 7.66
CA GLY A 167 -4.94 8.57 8.51
C GLY A 167 -6.24 8.11 9.19
N ASP A 168 -6.91 7.06 8.68
CA ASP A 168 -8.26 6.64 9.13
C ASP A 168 -8.28 5.13 9.48
N CYS A 169 -8.05 4.25 8.51
CA CYS A 169 -8.35 2.82 8.67
C CYS A 169 -7.39 1.97 7.85
N GLY A 170 -6.82 0.94 8.49
CA GLY A 170 -5.82 0.03 7.94
C GLY A 170 -4.52 0.76 7.62
N GLY A 171 -3.53 0.73 8.51
CA GLY A 171 -2.24 1.37 8.28
C GLY A 171 -1.55 0.87 7.01
N ALA A 172 -1.64 -0.43 6.72
CA ALA A 172 -1.23 -1.01 5.44
C ALA A 172 -2.39 -1.17 4.46
N ILE A 173 -3.38 -1.98 4.82
CA ILE A 173 -4.42 -2.44 3.88
C ILE A 173 -5.79 -2.00 4.36
N ALA A 174 -6.55 -1.37 3.47
CA ALA A 174 -7.95 -1.06 3.71
C ALA A 174 -8.85 -1.47 2.55
N ALA A 175 -9.96 -2.13 2.87
CA ALA A 175 -11.01 -2.41 1.89
C ALA A 175 -12.38 -1.94 2.40
N ASN A 176 -13.20 -1.43 1.48
CA ASN A 176 -14.56 -1.05 1.82
C ASN A 176 -15.46 -2.26 2.08
N THR A 177 -15.19 -3.40 1.46
CA THR A 177 -16.04 -4.60 1.56
C THR A 177 -15.28 -5.80 2.08
N GLN A 178 -14.24 -6.26 1.37
CA GLN A 178 -13.58 -7.53 1.68
C GLN A 178 -12.07 -7.49 1.47
N ILE A 179 -11.35 -8.22 2.32
CA ILE A 179 -9.94 -8.56 2.17
C ILE A 179 -9.78 -10.08 2.20
N SER A 180 -9.01 -10.63 1.25
CA SER A 180 -8.67 -12.05 1.18
C SER A 180 -7.18 -12.20 0.90
N ILE A 181 -6.46 -12.88 1.79
CA ILE A 181 -5.04 -13.22 1.64
C ILE A 181 -4.92 -14.74 1.72
N THR A 182 -4.67 -15.39 0.58
CA THR A 182 -4.69 -16.86 0.50
C THR A 182 -3.51 -17.41 -0.27
N ASP A 183 -3.20 -18.67 -0.02
CA ASP A 183 -2.28 -19.47 -0.84
C ASP A 183 -0.88 -18.82 -0.97
N THR A 184 -0.46 -18.08 0.05
CA THR A 184 0.89 -17.48 0.09
C THR A 184 1.90 -18.54 0.49
N ALA A 185 2.94 -18.75 -0.34
CA ALA A 185 3.82 -19.91 -0.19
C ALA A 185 4.86 -19.78 0.94
N LYS A 186 5.50 -18.62 1.08
CA LYS A 186 6.62 -18.40 2.02
C LYS A 186 6.24 -17.59 3.25
N GLY A 187 5.27 -16.69 3.17
CA GLY A 187 4.75 -16.01 4.35
C GLY A 187 4.12 -14.64 4.09
N VAL A 188 3.39 -14.17 5.09
CA VAL A 188 2.72 -12.87 5.12
C VAL A 188 3.21 -12.11 6.35
N LEU A 189 3.77 -10.92 6.14
CA LEU A 189 4.29 -10.07 7.20
C LEU A 189 3.60 -8.72 7.23
N PHE A 190 3.10 -8.34 8.40
CA PHE A 190 2.70 -6.99 8.74
C PHE A 190 3.59 -6.50 9.87
N GLU A 191 4.47 -5.53 9.61
CA GLU A 191 5.39 -5.00 10.62
C GLU A 191 5.27 -3.48 10.75
N ASN A 192 5.08 -3.00 11.98
CA ASN A 192 5.04 -1.58 12.35
C ASN A 192 4.10 -0.75 11.45
N ASN A 193 3.00 -1.37 11.02
CA ASN A 193 1.95 -0.66 10.30
C ASN A 193 0.99 -0.06 11.31
N HIS A 194 0.64 1.21 11.13
CA HIS A 194 -0.21 1.90 12.08
C HIS A 194 -1.12 2.92 11.39
N THR A 195 -2.25 3.19 12.04
CA THR A 195 -3.08 4.34 11.73
C THR A 195 -2.67 5.50 12.62
N LEU A 196 -2.69 6.72 12.09
CA LEU A 196 -2.44 7.93 12.85
C LEU A 196 -3.60 8.19 13.82
N ASN A 197 -3.26 8.54 15.07
CA ASN A 197 -4.23 8.82 16.12
C ASN A 197 -4.78 10.26 16.03
N HIS A 198 -5.33 10.64 14.87
CA HIS A 198 -5.63 12.04 14.55
C HIS A 198 -7.10 12.29 14.18
N ILE A 199 -8.04 11.52 14.71
CA ILE A 199 -9.43 11.98 14.67
C ILE A 199 -9.72 12.59 16.03
N PRO A 200 -9.64 13.93 16.22
CA PRO A 200 -10.18 14.61 17.39
C PRO A 200 -11.71 14.61 17.31
N ASP A 201 -12.30 13.42 17.31
CA ASP A 201 -13.71 13.15 17.58
C ASP A 201 -13.71 12.26 18.83
N THR A 202 -14.62 12.51 19.77
CA THR A 202 -14.88 11.60 20.90
C THR A 202 -15.27 10.17 20.48
N ARG A 203 -15.41 9.92 19.17
CA ARG A 203 -15.60 8.62 18.52
C ARG A 203 -14.37 8.13 17.75
N ALA A 204 -13.17 8.68 17.99
CA ALA A 204 -11.92 8.25 17.36
C ALA A 204 -11.69 6.74 17.45
N GLU A 205 -12.03 6.16 18.61
CA GLU A 205 -12.00 4.72 18.89
C GLU A 205 -12.90 3.91 17.93
N ASN A 206 -13.96 4.53 17.39
CA ASN A 206 -14.84 3.95 16.38
C ASN A 206 -14.35 4.17 14.94
N MET A 207 -13.28 4.93 14.71
CA MET A 207 -12.81 5.35 13.38
C MET A 207 -11.37 4.90 13.08
N ALA A 208 -10.46 4.90 14.06
CA ALA A 208 -9.13 4.29 13.95
C ALA A 208 -9.24 2.76 13.93
N ARG A 209 -9.58 2.22 12.76
CA ARG A 209 -9.90 0.81 12.59
C ARG A 209 -8.66 0.09 12.06
N GLY A 210 -7.97 -0.62 12.95
CA GLY A 210 -6.91 -1.59 12.63
C GLY A 210 -5.58 -0.98 12.21
N GLY A 211 -4.53 -1.19 13.03
CA GLY A 211 -3.17 -0.70 12.78
C GLY A 211 -2.60 -1.21 11.46
N ALA A 212 -2.75 -2.51 11.14
CA ALA A 212 -2.28 -3.07 9.88
C ALA A 212 -3.38 -3.19 8.81
N ILE A 213 -4.53 -3.77 9.17
CA ILE A 213 -5.57 -4.18 8.21
C ILE A 213 -6.95 -3.69 8.67
N CYS A 214 -7.76 -3.23 7.73
CA CYS A 214 -9.13 -2.81 7.96
C CYS A 214 -10.08 -3.23 6.83
N SER A 215 -11.03 -4.13 7.14
CA SER A 215 -12.17 -4.45 6.26
C SER A 215 -13.45 -3.89 6.86
N ARG A 216 -14.16 -3.03 6.13
CA ARG A 216 -15.18 -2.15 6.74
C ARG A 216 -16.61 -2.70 6.81
N LYS A 217 -16.97 -3.68 5.98
CA LYS A 217 -18.39 -4.10 5.83
C LYS A 217 -18.64 -5.59 5.92
N SER A 218 -17.73 -6.40 5.40
CA SER A 218 -17.93 -7.85 5.34
C SER A 218 -16.80 -8.54 6.06
N SER A 219 -15.92 -9.24 5.35
CA SER A 219 -14.93 -10.13 5.95
C SER A 219 -13.49 -9.68 5.69
N CYS A 220 -12.60 -10.16 6.55
CA CYS A 220 -11.18 -10.25 6.32
C CYS A 220 -10.81 -11.72 6.50
N SER A 221 -10.31 -12.37 5.45
CA SER A 221 -9.85 -13.76 5.51
C SER A 221 -8.36 -13.84 5.23
N ILE A 222 -7.63 -14.53 6.10
CA ILE A 222 -6.24 -14.91 5.87
C ILE A 222 -6.20 -16.42 6.09
N SER A 223 -6.10 -17.20 5.00
CA SER A 223 -6.32 -18.65 5.04
C SER A 223 -5.48 -19.38 4.00
N ASN A 224 -5.21 -20.68 4.20
CA ASN A 224 -4.47 -21.52 3.26
C ASN A 224 -3.06 -20.99 2.90
N ASN A 225 -2.44 -20.20 3.78
CA ASN A 225 -1.05 -19.78 3.59
C ASN A 225 -0.14 -20.87 4.16
N LEU A 226 0.88 -21.27 3.40
CA LEU A 226 1.82 -22.32 3.79
C LEU A 226 2.90 -21.79 4.73
N GLY A 227 3.31 -20.54 4.55
CA GLY A 227 4.26 -19.84 5.40
C GLY A 227 3.61 -19.13 6.59
N PRO A 228 4.42 -18.61 7.53
CA PRO A 228 3.92 -17.90 8.70
C PRO A 228 3.15 -16.64 8.33
N ILE A 229 2.17 -16.30 9.18
CA ILE A 229 1.45 -15.03 9.15
C ILE A 229 1.85 -14.27 10.41
N ILE A 230 2.55 -13.15 10.23
CA ILE A 230 3.18 -12.41 11.33
C ILE A 230 2.59 -11.00 11.39
N PHE A 231 2.21 -10.58 12.60
CA PHE A 231 1.84 -9.21 12.94
C PHE A 231 2.77 -8.71 14.03
N ASN A 232 3.68 -7.81 13.66
CA ASN A 232 4.57 -7.12 14.58
C ASN A 232 4.16 -5.65 14.64
N TYR A 233 4.14 -5.10 15.86
CA TYR A 233 3.89 -3.69 16.12
C TYR A 233 5.23 -2.97 16.31
#